data_AF-A0A7N0U4Z0-F1
#
_entry.id   AF-A0A7N0U4Z0-F1
#
_cell.length_a   1.000
_cell.length_b   1.000
_cell.length_c   1.000
_cell.angle_alpha   90.00
_cell.angle_beta   90.00
_cell.angle_gamma   90.00
#
_symmetry.space_group_name_H-M   'P 1'
#
loop_
_entity.id
_entity.type
_entity.pdbx_description
1 polymer ?
#
loop_
_entity_poly.entity_id
_entity_poly.type
_entity_poly.pdbx_seq_one_letter_code
_entity_poly.pdbx_strand_id
1 'polypeptide(L)'
;MKSDISGAVRTSSVKAEDLSSSWIWENPLGNKLPHHVKDPQQLNGILPPQIQLKNDHHTPVDGQLDGDRIQHLGKSAIKPVKLLRKKLREERWKQRTAELIRQEKEMDNQMQEAAIERSQNLDTTAKTQYSIWRRDYENPNSDSTLKLMRDQIIMAKVYATIAKAKNDTGLYTSLIKHSRESRDAIGEATTDTELDLSALEHAKAMGHALSVAKDQLFDCLTVARKLRAIIQSTEDNINAMKKKSAFLTQLAAKTVTQPLHCLSLLLATDYYNLQDTQKKDLDKAKVEDPSLYHYAIFSDNVLATSVVVNSTLTHTAEPEKHVFHVVTDKLNFAAMKMWFLANLPPKATVQVENIDDFKWLNSSYCVVLRQLESARMKDYYFKANLSSSLSVGADNLKYRNPKYLSMLNHLRFYLPEVYPKLEKILFLDDDIVVQKDLTPLWSVDMKGMVNGAVETCKESFHRFDKYLNFSNPKIYENFDSNACGWAFGMNMFDLREWRKQDITGIYHHWQNLNEDRTLWKLGSLPPGLITFYNLTFPLQRSWHVLGLGYDPALNKTEIDNAAVVHYNGNYKPWLDLAISKYKSYWSRYLTSDNPYLQHCKIIQ
;
A
#
# COMPACT_ATOMS: atom_id res chain seq x y z
N MET A 1 -4.88 9.28 -32.56
CA MET A 1 -6.36 9.21 -32.55
C MET A 1 -6.89 10.51 -31.99
N LYS A 2 -7.78 11.19 -32.71
CA LYS A 2 -8.57 12.32 -32.18
C LYS A 2 -10.03 11.99 -32.44
N SER A 3 -10.88 12.09 -31.42
CA SER A 3 -12.34 11.96 -31.54
C SER A 3 -12.94 13.33 -31.81
N ASP A 4 -13.95 13.39 -32.69
CA ASP A 4 -14.79 14.58 -32.78
C ASP A 4 -15.94 14.54 -31.77
N ILE A 5 -16.71 15.63 -31.73
CA ILE A 5 -17.76 15.91 -30.75
C ILE A 5 -18.97 14.97 -30.91
N SER A 6 -19.02 14.16 -31.98
CA SER A 6 -20.04 13.14 -32.20
C SER A 6 -19.61 11.73 -31.75
N GLY A 7 -18.38 11.57 -31.26
CA GLY A 7 -17.88 10.28 -30.78
C GLY A 7 -17.45 9.30 -31.88
N ALA A 8 -17.41 9.73 -33.14
CA ALA A 8 -16.90 8.91 -34.24
C ALA A 8 -15.37 8.86 -34.21
N VAL A 9 -14.80 7.65 -34.15
CA VAL A 9 -13.34 7.43 -34.16
C VAL A 9 -12.89 7.23 -35.61
N ARG A 10 -12.12 8.18 -36.15
CA ARG A 10 -11.38 8.00 -37.42
C ARG A 10 -9.92 7.64 -37.16
N THR A 11 -9.46 6.57 -37.78
CA THR A 11 -8.04 6.19 -37.85
C THR A 11 -7.40 6.84 -39.07
N SER A 12 -6.40 7.69 -38.87
CA SER A 12 -5.51 8.19 -39.92
C SER A 12 -4.11 7.60 -39.74
N SER A 13 -3.42 7.32 -40.86
CA SER A 13 -2.01 6.94 -40.86
C SER A 13 -1.16 8.21 -40.73
N VAL A 14 -0.29 8.26 -39.73
CA VAL A 14 0.63 9.37 -39.48
C VAL A 14 1.94 9.10 -40.23
N LYS A 15 2.44 10.06 -41.00
CA LYS A 15 3.77 9.96 -41.63
C LYS A 15 4.84 10.42 -40.64
N ALA A 16 6.06 9.90 -40.77
CA ALA A 16 7.16 10.19 -39.84
C ALA A 16 7.52 11.68 -39.74
N GLU A 17 7.20 12.45 -40.78
CA GLU A 17 7.39 13.91 -40.86
C GLU A 17 6.41 14.73 -40.01
N ASP A 18 5.30 14.12 -39.54
CA ASP A 18 4.28 14.78 -38.70
C ASP A 18 4.53 14.59 -37.19
N LEU A 19 5.62 13.92 -36.80
CA LEU A 19 6.00 13.70 -35.40
C LEU A 19 6.96 14.80 -34.91
N SER A 20 6.71 15.32 -33.71
CA SER A 20 7.60 16.29 -33.06
C SER A 20 9.02 15.71 -32.90
N SER A 21 10.04 16.54 -33.13
CA SER A 21 11.47 16.21 -32.99
C SER A 21 11.89 15.69 -31.61
N SER A 22 11.00 15.72 -30.62
CA SER A 22 11.21 15.21 -29.26
C SER A 22 10.99 13.69 -29.10
N TRP A 23 10.59 12.97 -30.15
CA TRP A 23 10.28 11.52 -30.10
C TRP A 23 11.29 10.62 -30.83
N ILE A 24 12.43 11.17 -31.27
CA ILE A 24 13.52 10.41 -31.90
C ILE A 24 14.53 10.01 -30.81
N TRP A 25 14.68 8.71 -30.58
CA TRP A 25 15.72 8.17 -29.69
C TRP A 25 17.10 8.29 -30.37
N GLU A 26 17.98 9.13 -29.83
CA GLU A 26 19.40 9.12 -30.18
C GLU A 26 20.12 7.95 -29.50
N ASN A 27 20.88 7.21 -30.29
CA ASN A 27 21.68 6.07 -29.86
C ASN A 27 23.08 6.58 -29.42
N PRO A 28 23.54 6.34 -28.17
CA PRO A 28 24.79 6.92 -27.69
C PRO A 28 25.97 6.02 -28.07
N LEU A 29 26.67 6.33 -29.16
CA LEU A 29 28.05 5.90 -29.42
C LEU A 29 28.62 6.63 -30.66
N GLY A 30 29.63 7.47 -30.45
CA GLY A 30 30.54 7.91 -31.52
C GLY A 30 30.84 9.41 -31.54
N ASN A 31 31.89 9.82 -30.84
CA ASN A 31 32.46 11.17 -30.85
C ASN A 31 33.76 11.20 -31.68
N LYS A 32 34.11 12.38 -32.25
CA LYS A 32 35.41 12.83 -32.86
C LYS A 32 35.55 12.60 -34.39
N LEU A 33 35.94 13.54 -35.27
CA LEU A 33 36.48 14.94 -35.25
C LEU A 33 36.57 15.41 -36.77
N PRO A 34 37.13 16.58 -37.22
CA PRO A 34 36.38 17.71 -37.79
C PRO A 34 36.76 18.24 -39.21
N HIS A 35 36.04 19.30 -39.63
CA HIS A 35 36.36 20.43 -40.57
C HIS A 35 36.41 20.20 -42.11
N HIS A 36 35.52 20.88 -42.87
CA HIS A 36 35.85 22.11 -43.66
C HIS A 36 34.64 22.70 -44.46
N VAL A 37 34.37 23.98 -44.17
CA VAL A 37 33.85 25.14 -44.94
C VAL A 37 33.63 25.04 -46.48
N LYS A 38 32.45 25.42 -47.02
CA LYS A 38 32.12 26.61 -47.90
C LYS A 38 30.82 26.45 -48.72
N ASP A 39 29.98 27.49 -48.69
CA ASP A 39 28.82 27.86 -49.54
C ASP A 39 29.27 28.46 -50.92
N PRO A 40 28.42 28.95 -51.89
CA PRO A 40 26.98 28.72 -52.22
C PRO A 40 26.62 28.73 -53.77
N GLN A 41 25.30 28.69 -54.09
CA GLN A 41 24.56 29.19 -55.29
C GLN A 41 24.47 28.36 -56.62
N GLN A 42 23.24 28.03 -57.08
CA GLN A 42 22.51 28.67 -58.22
C GLN A 42 21.23 27.93 -58.70
N LEU A 43 20.15 28.72 -58.79
CA LEU A 43 18.99 28.81 -59.71
C LEU A 43 18.45 27.65 -60.61
N ASN A 44 17.11 27.50 -60.50
CA ASN A 44 16.03 27.43 -61.53
C ASN A 44 15.91 26.28 -62.55
N GLY A 45 14.69 25.69 -62.61
CA GLY A 45 14.04 25.36 -63.90
C GLY A 45 12.98 24.22 -63.96
N ILE A 46 11.70 24.61 -64.07
CA ILE A 46 10.62 24.06 -64.95
C ILE A 46 9.68 22.94 -64.42
N LEU A 47 8.38 23.14 -64.70
CA LEU A 47 7.10 22.54 -64.23
C LEU A 47 6.61 21.28 -65.06
N PRO A 48 5.41 20.68 -64.80
CA PRO A 48 5.08 19.22 -64.83
C PRO A 48 4.27 18.76 -66.07
N PRO A 49 3.65 17.55 -66.07
CA PRO A 49 2.23 17.44 -65.66
C PRO A 49 1.77 16.16 -64.93
N GLN A 50 0.59 16.29 -64.31
CA GLN A 50 -0.24 15.30 -63.62
C GLN A 50 -0.83 14.23 -64.55
N ILE A 51 -1.01 12.99 -64.07
CA ILE A 51 -2.13 12.11 -64.49
C ILE A 51 -2.70 11.37 -63.27
N GLN A 52 -4.01 11.53 -63.10
CA GLN A 52 -4.91 10.87 -62.15
C GLN A 52 -5.09 9.39 -62.48
N LEU A 53 -5.32 8.54 -61.47
CA LEU A 53 -6.00 7.26 -61.67
C LEU A 53 -7.03 7.04 -60.56
N LYS A 54 -8.29 6.99 -61.00
CA LYS A 54 -9.50 6.60 -60.26
C LYS A 54 -9.49 5.09 -60.00
N ASN A 55 -10.04 4.72 -58.85
CA ASN A 55 -10.52 3.38 -58.53
C ASN A 55 -11.78 3.07 -59.34
N ASP A 56 -11.95 1.81 -59.74
CA ASP A 56 -13.27 1.16 -59.76
C ASP A 56 -13.12 -0.35 -59.50
N HIS A 57 -14.05 -0.87 -58.70
CA HIS A 57 -14.23 -2.25 -58.31
C HIS A 57 -14.91 -3.07 -59.42
N HIS A 58 -14.62 -4.36 -59.55
CA HIS A 58 -15.64 -5.44 -59.65
C HIS A 58 -15.02 -6.85 -59.60
N THR A 59 -15.78 -7.76 -58.98
CA THR A 59 -15.56 -9.19 -58.68
C THR A 59 -15.83 -10.12 -59.90
N PRO A 60 -15.51 -11.44 -59.82
CA PRO A 60 -15.13 -12.29 -60.95
C PRO A 60 -16.24 -13.24 -61.46
N VAL A 61 -16.14 -13.72 -62.71
CA VAL A 61 -16.83 -14.92 -63.23
C VAL A 61 -16.00 -15.63 -64.32
N ASP A 62 -15.85 -16.95 -64.13
CA ASP A 62 -15.64 -18.13 -65.00
C ASP A 62 -15.17 -18.06 -66.47
N GLY A 63 -14.37 -19.07 -66.86
CA GLY A 63 -14.17 -19.48 -68.26
C GLY A 63 -13.04 -20.51 -68.47
N GLN A 64 -13.42 -21.70 -68.94
CA GLN A 64 -12.65 -22.94 -69.11
C GLN A 64 -11.60 -23.00 -70.25
N LEU A 65 -10.65 -23.94 -70.05
CA LEU A 65 -10.05 -24.93 -70.99
C LEU A 65 -9.61 -24.47 -72.41
N ASP A 66 -8.33 -24.63 -72.74
CA ASP A 66 -7.74 -25.85 -73.37
C ASP A 66 -6.43 -25.51 -74.12
N GLY A 67 -5.56 -26.51 -74.32
CA GLY A 67 -4.61 -26.51 -75.45
C GLY A 67 -3.11 -26.53 -75.15
N ASP A 68 -2.56 -27.74 -75.08
CA ASP A 68 -1.15 -28.11 -75.13
C ASP A 68 -0.29 -27.37 -76.19
N ARG A 69 0.91 -26.94 -75.78
CA ARG A 69 2.09 -26.95 -76.67
C ARG A 69 3.39 -27.06 -75.86
N ILE A 70 3.88 -28.29 -75.73
CA ILE A 70 5.26 -28.58 -75.37
C ILE A 70 6.17 -28.13 -76.52
N GLN A 71 7.01 -27.12 -76.27
CA GLN A 71 8.28 -26.95 -76.99
C GLN A 71 9.40 -26.71 -75.97
N HIS A 72 10.24 -27.73 -75.79
CA HIS A 72 11.54 -27.60 -75.17
C HIS A 72 12.42 -26.62 -75.96
N LEU A 73 12.99 -25.60 -75.31
CA LEU A 73 14.44 -25.38 -75.19
C LEU A 73 14.72 -24.06 -74.45
N GLY A 74 15.56 -24.10 -73.41
CA GLY A 74 16.17 -22.90 -72.84
C GLY A 74 16.48 -22.96 -71.35
N LYS A 75 17.41 -23.81 -70.91
CA LYS A 75 18.05 -23.65 -69.59
C LYS A 75 18.80 -22.30 -69.59
N SER A 76 18.18 -21.26 -69.06
CA SER A 76 18.86 -19.98 -68.80
C SER A 76 19.91 -20.21 -67.72
N ALA A 77 21.18 -20.26 -68.12
CA ALA A 77 22.31 -20.35 -67.20
C ALA A 77 22.28 -19.15 -66.25
N ILE A 78 22.11 -19.42 -64.94
CA ILE A 78 22.10 -18.40 -63.90
C ILE A 78 23.46 -17.66 -63.96
N LYS A 79 23.43 -16.36 -64.31
CA LYS A 79 24.64 -15.52 -64.39
C LYS A 79 25.49 -15.66 -63.11
N PRO A 80 26.83 -15.84 -63.19
CA PRO A 80 27.71 -16.10 -62.04
C PRO A 80 27.55 -15.13 -60.86
N VAL A 81 27.30 -13.85 -61.16
CA VAL A 81 27.09 -12.78 -60.16
C VAL A 81 25.80 -12.97 -59.35
N LYS A 82 24.73 -13.51 -59.94
CA LYS A 82 23.50 -13.83 -59.20
C LYS A 82 23.72 -15.02 -58.24
N LEU A 83 24.54 -15.99 -58.63
CA LEU A 83 24.91 -17.13 -57.78
C LEU A 83 25.75 -16.69 -56.57
N LEU A 84 26.73 -15.81 -56.80
CA LEU A 84 27.58 -15.24 -55.73
C LEU A 84 26.77 -14.39 -54.75
N ARG A 85 25.83 -13.56 -55.25
CA ARG A 85 24.91 -12.78 -54.39
C ARG A 85 23.99 -13.67 -53.55
N LYS A 86 23.57 -14.83 -54.07
CA LYS A 86 22.78 -15.80 -53.30
C LYS A 86 23.61 -16.41 -52.16
N LYS A 87 24.84 -16.84 -52.44
CA LYS A 87 25.79 -17.34 -51.42
C LYS A 87 26.07 -16.31 -50.31
N LEU A 88 26.35 -15.06 -50.67
CA LEU A 88 26.60 -13.99 -49.70
C LEU A 88 25.35 -13.60 -48.86
N ARG A 89 24.13 -13.86 -49.36
CA ARG A 89 22.90 -13.70 -48.56
C ARG A 89 22.72 -14.88 -47.61
N GLU A 90 23.01 -16.09 -48.04
CA GLU A 90 22.96 -17.29 -47.20
C GLU A 90 24.02 -17.23 -46.09
N GLU A 91 25.23 -16.74 -46.36
CA GLU A 91 26.26 -16.53 -45.34
C GLU A 91 25.85 -15.46 -44.30
N ARG A 92 25.32 -14.32 -44.75
CA ARG A 92 24.79 -13.30 -43.83
C ARG A 92 23.61 -13.80 -43.01
N TRP A 93 22.74 -14.62 -43.62
CA TRP A 93 21.65 -15.25 -42.90
C TRP A 93 22.18 -16.20 -41.83
N LYS A 94 23.12 -17.09 -42.18
CA LYS A 94 23.78 -17.99 -41.21
C LYS A 94 24.47 -17.24 -40.07
N GLN A 95 25.18 -16.16 -40.37
CA GLN A 95 25.85 -15.32 -39.35
C GLN A 95 24.84 -14.64 -38.41
N ARG A 96 23.75 -14.06 -38.96
CA ARG A 96 22.68 -13.47 -38.14
C ARG A 96 21.97 -14.52 -37.29
N THR A 97 21.70 -15.70 -37.84
CA THR A 97 21.09 -16.80 -37.08
C THR A 97 22.00 -17.26 -35.94
N ALA A 98 23.31 -17.40 -36.18
CA ALA A 98 24.27 -17.76 -35.12
C ALA A 98 24.35 -16.70 -34.02
N GLU A 99 24.33 -15.41 -34.37
CA GLU A 99 24.33 -14.32 -33.39
C GLU A 99 23.05 -14.30 -32.55
N LEU A 100 21.87 -14.51 -33.16
CA LEU A 100 20.60 -14.59 -32.44
C LEU A 100 20.58 -15.77 -31.46
N ILE A 101 21.10 -16.94 -31.85
CA ILE A 101 21.22 -18.11 -30.96
C ILE A 101 22.13 -17.81 -29.77
N ARG A 102 23.24 -17.08 -29.99
CA ARG A 102 24.16 -16.67 -28.92
C ARG A 102 23.47 -15.73 -27.93
N GLN A 103 22.76 -14.73 -28.43
CA GLN A 103 21.99 -13.79 -27.61
C GLN A 103 20.87 -14.47 -26.81
N GLU A 104 20.16 -15.42 -27.42
CA GLU A 104 19.15 -16.23 -26.71
C GLU A 104 19.78 -17.03 -25.56
N LYS A 105 20.93 -17.66 -25.80
CA LYS A 105 21.66 -18.44 -24.78
C LYS A 105 22.17 -17.56 -23.63
N GLU A 106 22.63 -16.35 -23.93
CA GLU A 106 23.08 -15.38 -22.93
C GLU A 106 21.91 -14.86 -22.07
N MET A 107 20.78 -14.53 -22.70
CA MET A 107 19.54 -14.14 -22.01
C MET A 107 19.00 -15.28 -21.12
N ASP A 108 19.07 -16.52 -21.58
CA ASP A 108 18.69 -17.70 -20.79
C ASP A 108 19.58 -17.89 -19.56
N ASN A 109 20.89 -17.70 -19.70
CA ASN A 109 21.83 -17.77 -18.58
C ASN A 109 21.56 -16.65 -17.58
N GLN A 110 21.34 -15.42 -18.03
CA GLN A 110 20.97 -14.29 -17.17
C GLN A 110 19.66 -14.52 -16.43
N MET A 111 18.64 -15.05 -17.12
CA MET A 111 17.36 -15.42 -16.50
C MET A 111 17.54 -16.53 -15.46
N GLN A 112 18.45 -17.48 -15.70
CA GLN A 112 18.76 -18.54 -14.76
C GLN A 112 19.51 -18.02 -13.53
N GLU A 113 20.52 -17.15 -13.71
CA GLU A 113 21.25 -16.51 -12.62
C GLU A 113 20.32 -15.63 -11.75
N ALA A 114 19.49 -14.80 -12.39
CA ALA A 114 18.51 -13.97 -11.68
C ALA A 114 17.49 -14.81 -10.89
N ALA A 115 17.08 -15.97 -11.41
CA ALA A 115 16.20 -16.89 -10.70
C ALA A 115 16.89 -17.54 -9.48
N ILE A 116 18.18 -17.92 -9.62
CA ILE A 116 18.98 -18.48 -8.51
C ILE A 116 19.17 -17.44 -7.42
N GLU A 117 19.58 -16.22 -7.77
CA GLU A 117 19.76 -15.12 -6.82
C GLU A 117 18.45 -14.78 -6.08
N ARG A 118 17.32 -14.71 -6.80
CA ARG A 118 16.00 -14.52 -6.17
C ARG A 118 15.60 -15.65 -5.24
N SER A 119 15.94 -16.91 -5.57
CA SER A 119 15.66 -18.05 -4.71
C SER A 119 16.49 -18.04 -3.42
N GLN A 120 17.72 -17.51 -3.46
CA GLN A 120 18.59 -17.35 -2.30
C GLN A 120 18.11 -16.21 -1.38
N ASN A 121 17.57 -15.13 -1.95
CA ASN A 121 17.06 -13.96 -1.22
C ASN A 121 15.59 -14.07 -0.77
N LEU A 122 14.93 -15.20 -1.04
CA LEU A 122 13.58 -15.47 -0.57
C LEU A 122 13.62 -15.73 0.94
N ASP A 123 13.45 -14.68 1.74
CA ASP A 123 13.31 -14.80 3.19
C ASP A 123 12.06 -15.64 3.51
N THR A 124 12.32 -16.85 4.01
CA THR A 124 11.26 -17.80 4.38
C THR A 124 10.80 -17.61 5.83
N THR A 125 11.47 -16.74 6.57
CA THR A 125 11.31 -16.56 8.02
C THR A 125 10.06 -15.74 8.37
N ALA A 126 9.67 -14.75 7.54
CA ALA A 126 8.45 -13.96 7.74
C ALA A 126 7.15 -14.64 7.26
N LYS A 127 7.25 -15.82 6.63
CA LYS A 127 6.12 -16.66 6.16
C LYS A 127 5.85 -17.85 7.08
N THR A 128 6.42 -17.86 8.28
CA THR A 128 6.37 -18.97 9.23
C THR A 128 4.97 -19.32 9.75
N GLN A 129 3.93 -18.52 9.48
CA GLN A 129 2.59 -18.78 10.03
C GLN A 129 1.48 -19.12 9.02
N TYR A 130 1.62 -18.90 7.70
CA TYR A 130 0.46 -19.05 6.77
C TYR A 130 0.85 -19.45 5.34
N SER A 131 1.58 -20.55 5.16
CA SER A 131 1.89 -21.08 3.83
C SER A 131 1.73 -22.59 3.79
N ILE A 132 0.56 -23.04 3.31
CA ILE A 132 0.14 -24.43 3.03
C ILE A 132 1.01 -25.15 1.97
N TRP A 133 2.07 -24.49 1.48
CA TRP A 133 2.83 -24.86 0.29
C TRP A 133 4.32 -25.12 0.55
N ARG A 134 4.69 -25.62 1.75
CA ARG A 134 6.05 -26.10 2.02
C ARG A 134 6.07 -27.61 2.29
N ARG A 135 7.19 -28.24 1.93
CA ARG A 135 7.54 -29.66 2.21
C ARG A 135 7.45 -30.05 3.69
N ASP A 136 7.54 -29.06 4.59
CA ASP A 136 7.53 -29.25 6.05
C ASP A 136 6.15 -28.98 6.69
N TYR A 137 5.11 -28.66 5.88
CA TYR A 137 3.73 -28.68 6.38
C TYR A 137 3.24 -30.12 6.32
N GLU A 138 3.45 -30.87 7.40
CA GLU A 138 2.70 -32.10 7.64
C GLU A 138 1.26 -31.69 7.91
N ASN A 139 0.46 -31.61 6.84
CA ASN A 139 -0.99 -31.57 6.97
C ASN A 139 -1.38 -32.82 7.77
N PRO A 140 -2.16 -32.70 8.87
CA PRO A 140 -2.61 -33.88 9.60
C PRO A 140 -3.41 -34.87 8.72
N ASN A 141 -3.90 -34.42 7.55
CA ASN A 141 -4.64 -35.21 6.57
C ASN A 141 -3.84 -35.41 5.27
N SER A 142 -4.08 -36.53 4.56
CA SER A 142 -3.51 -36.80 3.23
C SER A 142 -3.89 -35.73 2.21
N ASP A 143 -2.91 -35.25 1.45
CA ASP A 143 -3.07 -34.31 0.33
C ASP A 143 -2.35 -34.78 -0.96
N SER A 144 -2.07 -36.08 -1.03
CA SER A 144 -1.26 -36.69 -2.09
C SER A 144 -1.94 -36.62 -3.46
N THR A 145 -3.26 -36.84 -3.51
CA THR A 145 -4.04 -36.80 -4.75
C THR A 145 -4.21 -35.36 -5.23
N LEU A 146 -4.48 -34.44 -4.30
CA LEU A 146 -4.55 -33.00 -4.54
C LEU A 146 -3.23 -32.46 -5.12
N LYS A 147 -2.09 -32.82 -4.52
CA LYS A 147 -0.75 -32.46 -5.03
C LYS A 147 -0.51 -33.01 -6.43
N LEU A 148 -0.81 -34.29 -6.67
CA LEU A 148 -0.67 -34.92 -7.98
C LEU A 148 -1.45 -34.16 -9.06
N MET A 149 -2.74 -33.88 -8.82
CA MET A 149 -3.57 -33.19 -9.82
C MET A 149 -3.07 -31.76 -10.10
N ARG A 150 -2.58 -31.06 -9.07
CA ARG A 150 -1.96 -29.73 -9.23
C ARG A 150 -0.70 -29.78 -10.08
N ASP A 151 0.18 -30.76 -9.86
CA ASP A 151 1.39 -30.98 -10.66
C ASP A 151 1.06 -31.34 -12.11
N GLN A 152 0.07 -32.21 -12.31
CA GLN A 152 -0.43 -32.56 -13.63
C GLN A 152 -0.96 -31.34 -14.39
N ILE A 153 -1.70 -30.44 -13.75
CA ILE A 153 -2.17 -29.18 -14.36
C ILE A 153 -0.99 -28.30 -14.78
N ILE A 154 0.07 -28.22 -13.97
CA ILE A 154 1.27 -27.44 -14.32
C ILE A 154 1.93 -28.05 -15.57
N MET A 155 2.15 -29.36 -15.58
CA MET A 155 2.73 -30.05 -16.74
C MET A 155 1.85 -29.94 -17.99
N ALA A 156 0.52 -29.98 -17.84
CA ALA A 156 -0.41 -29.82 -18.95
C ALA A 156 -0.28 -28.42 -19.57
N LYS A 157 -0.11 -27.37 -18.77
CA LYS A 157 0.15 -26.01 -19.27
C LYS A 157 1.48 -25.90 -20.01
N VAL A 158 2.52 -26.57 -19.53
CA VAL A 158 3.83 -26.63 -20.22
C VAL A 158 3.66 -27.28 -21.59
N TYR A 159 3.12 -28.49 -21.64
CA TYR A 159 2.94 -29.21 -22.90
C TYR A 159 1.96 -28.54 -23.84
N ALA A 160 0.88 -27.92 -23.34
CA ALA A 160 -0.04 -27.14 -24.17
C ALA A 160 0.68 -25.95 -24.83
N THR A 161 1.56 -25.26 -24.10
CA THR A 161 2.35 -24.16 -24.67
C THR A 161 3.30 -24.65 -25.76
N ILE A 162 3.90 -25.84 -25.59
CA ILE A 162 4.77 -26.47 -26.58
C ILE A 162 3.95 -26.93 -27.80
N ALA A 163 2.81 -27.59 -27.58
CA ALA A 163 1.88 -28.03 -28.63
C ALA A 163 1.44 -26.85 -29.49
N LYS A 164 1.05 -25.74 -28.86
CA LYS A 164 0.67 -24.50 -29.54
C LYS A 164 1.81 -23.93 -30.39
N ALA A 165 3.04 -23.97 -29.90
CA ALA A 165 4.22 -23.51 -30.66
C ALA A 165 4.54 -24.41 -31.87
N LYS A 166 4.19 -25.70 -31.80
CA LYS A 166 4.31 -26.66 -32.90
C LYS A 166 3.07 -26.73 -33.80
N ASN A 167 2.07 -25.87 -33.60
CA ASN A 167 0.76 -25.91 -34.28
C ASN A 167 -0.02 -27.24 -34.12
N ASP A 168 0.22 -27.99 -33.04
CA ASP A 168 -0.57 -29.16 -32.69
C ASP A 168 -1.82 -28.73 -31.91
N THR A 169 -2.89 -28.46 -32.64
CA THR A 169 -4.17 -27.99 -32.09
C THR A 169 -4.96 -29.09 -31.37
N GLY A 170 -4.77 -30.36 -31.76
CA GLY A 170 -5.45 -31.50 -31.16
C GLY A 170 -4.97 -31.74 -29.74
N LEU A 171 -3.64 -31.86 -29.57
CA LEU A 171 -3.03 -32.08 -28.26
C LEU A 171 -3.19 -30.86 -27.34
N TYR A 172 -3.07 -29.65 -27.89
CA TYR A 172 -3.37 -28.42 -27.16
C TYR A 172 -4.80 -28.43 -26.58
N THR A 173 -5.80 -28.72 -27.41
CA THR A 173 -7.20 -28.69 -27.00
C THR A 173 -7.50 -29.78 -25.95
N SER A 174 -6.94 -30.97 -26.13
CA SER A 174 -7.05 -32.08 -25.17
C SER A 174 -6.47 -31.71 -23.79
N LEU A 175 -5.24 -31.17 -23.75
CA LEU A 175 -4.58 -30.77 -22.50
C LEU A 175 -5.32 -29.64 -21.78
N ILE A 176 -5.83 -28.65 -22.53
CA ILE A 176 -6.60 -27.55 -21.95
C ILE A 176 -7.96 -28.03 -21.42
N LYS A 177 -8.62 -28.96 -22.12
CA LYS A 177 -9.87 -29.58 -21.68
C LYS A 177 -9.68 -30.31 -20.36
N HIS A 178 -8.74 -31.26 -20.29
CA HIS A 178 -8.49 -32.01 -19.06
C HIS A 178 -7.98 -31.12 -17.93
N SER A 179 -7.26 -30.03 -18.24
CA SER A 179 -6.84 -29.05 -17.22
C SER A 179 -8.02 -28.28 -16.62
N ARG A 180 -9.10 -28.07 -17.37
CA ARG A 180 -10.33 -27.46 -16.87
C ARG A 180 -11.08 -28.44 -15.99
N GLU A 181 -11.34 -29.65 -16.48
CA GLU A 181 -12.03 -30.71 -15.73
C GLU A 181 -11.33 -31.03 -14.39
N SER A 182 -10.00 -31.14 -14.41
CA SER A 182 -9.22 -31.36 -13.18
C SER A 182 -9.27 -30.16 -12.22
N ARG A 183 -9.39 -28.93 -12.73
CA ARG A 183 -9.52 -27.73 -11.89
C ARG A 183 -10.90 -27.68 -11.24
N ASP A 184 -11.94 -27.99 -12.00
CA ASP A 184 -13.33 -28.00 -11.52
C ASP A 184 -13.52 -29.08 -10.45
N ALA A 185 -12.90 -30.26 -10.61
CA ALA A 185 -12.92 -31.34 -9.62
C ALA A 185 -12.09 -31.03 -8.34
N ILE A 186 -11.07 -30.16 -8.43
CA ILE A 186 -10.33 -29.66 -7.26
C ILE A 186 -11.14 -28.60 -6.51
N GLY A 187 -11.78 -27.67 -7.22
CA GLY A 187 -12.51 -26.56 -6.62
C GLY A 187 -11.66 -25.77 -5.61
N GLU A 188 -12.18 -25.63 -4.39
CA GLU A 188 -11.51 -24.96 -3.26
C GLU A 188 -10.88 -25.96 -2.26
N ALA A 189 -10.71 -27.23 -2.66
CA ALA A 189 -10.21 -28.27 -1.77
C ALA A 189 -8.78 -27.99 -1.28
N THR A 190 -8.59 -28.19 0.02
CA THR A 190 -7.31 -28.06 0.73
C THR A 190 -6.73 -29.40 1.17
N THR A 191 -7.57 -30.45 1.21
CA THR A 191 -7.22 -31.84 1.58
C THR A 191 -7.79 -32.83 0.57
N ASP A 192 -7.30 -34.08 0.55
CA ASP A 192 -7.85 -35.12 -0.35
C ASP A 192 -9.32 -35.45 -0.03
N THR A 193 -9.75 -35.29 1.23
CA THR A 193 -11.13 -35.55 1.66
C THR A 193 -12.15 -34.54 1.16
N GLU A 194 -11.70 -33.36 0.73
CA GLU A 194 -12.54 -32.28 0.19
C GLU A 194 -12.69 -32.35 -1.33
N LEU A 195 -11.99 -33.28 -1.99
CA LEU A 195 -12.05 -33.44 -3.44
C LEU A 195 -13.41 -34.00 -3.89
N ASP A 196 -13.82 -33.61 -5.09
CA ASP A 196 -14.98 -34.22 -5.74
C ASP A 196 -14.74 -35.73 -5.95
N LEU A 197 -15.81 -36.54 -5.88
CA LEU A 197 -15.74 -37.99 -6.10
C LEU A 197 -15.14 -38.37 -7.47
N SER A 198 -15.28 -37.49 -8.47
CA SER A 198 -14.72 -37.64 -9.82
C SER A 198 -13.24 -37.26 -9.92
N ALA A 199 -12.62 -36.69 -8.88
CA ALA A 199 -11.25 -36.17 -8.93
C ALA A 199 -10.23 -37.24 -9.35
N LEU A 200 -10.37 -38.47 -8.86
CA LEU A 200 -9.49 -39.58 -9.23
C LEU A 200 -9.60 -39.96 -10.71
N GLU A 201 -10.81 -39.96 -11.27
CA GLU A 201 -11.03 -40.25 -12.69
C GLU A 201 -10.46 -39.13 -13.57
N HIS A 202 -10.62 -37.87 -13.17
CA HIS A 202 -10.00 -36.75 -13.86
C HIS A 202 -8.46 -36.77 -13.77
N ALA A 203 -7.88 -37.18 -12.63
CA ALA A 203 -6.44 -37.35 -12.47
C ALA A 203 -5.88 -38.44 -13.40
N LYS A 204 -6.61 -39.56 -13.56
CA LYS A 204 -6.25 -40.63 -14.50
C LYS A 204 -6.32 -40.14 -15.94
N ALA A 205 -7.43 -39.50 -16.33
CA ALA A 205 -7.63 -38.96 -17.68
C ALA A 205 -6.54 -37.93 -18.06
N MET A 206 -6.22 -37.02 -17.14
CA MET A 206 -5.11 -36.08 -17.29
C MET A 206 -3.76 -36.80 -17.41
N GLY A 207 -3.51 -37.81 -16.58
CA GLY A 207 -2.30 -38.63 -16.64
C GLY A 207 -2.09 -39.28 -18.01
N HIS A 208 -3.16 -39.83 -18.61
CA HIS A 208 -3.12 -40.38 -19.96
C HIS A 208 -2.79 -39.31 -21.01
N ALA A 209 -3.45 -38.16 -20.97
CA ALA A 209 -3.18 -37.05 -21.90
C ALA A 209 -1.73 -36.53 -21.78
N LEU A 210 -1.21 -36.45 -20.56
CA LEU A 210 0.19 -36.06 -20.30
C LEU A 210 1.19 -37.09 -20.80
N SER A 211 0.88 -38.39 -20.70
CA SER A 211 1.75 -39.44 -21.25
C SER A 211 1.89 -39.29 -22.77
N VAL A 212 0.77 -39.12 -23.48
CA VAL A 212 0.76 -38.88 -24.94
C VAL A 212 1.55 -37.61 -25.28
N ALA A 213 1.35 -36.53 -24.51
CA ALA A 213 2.06 -35.28 -24.73
C ALA A 213 3.57 -35.41 -24.48
N LYS A 214 3.97 -36.16 -23.46
CA LYS A 214 5.37 -36.42 -23.14
C LYS A 214 6.06 -37.14 -24.30
N ASP A 215 5.45 -38.19 -24.84
CA ASP A 215 6.06 -38.99 -25.92
C ASP A 215 6.30 -38.16 -27.20
N GLN A 216 5.46 -37.15 -27.46
CA GLN A 216 5.54 -36.33 -28.68
C GLN A 216 6.28 -35.00 -28.50
N LEU A 217 6.26 -34.42 -27.30
CA LEU A 217 6.67 -33.04 -27.05
C LEU A 217 7.80 -32.89 -26.02
N PHE A 218 8.22 -33.95 -25.34
CA PHE A 218 9.23 -33.83 -24.29
C PHE A 218 10.61 -33.51 -24.85
N ASP A 219 11.11 -32.36 -24.43
CA ASP A 219 12.52 -31.98 -24.53
C ASP A 219 12.91 -31.33 -23.20
N CYS A 220 13.97 -31.85 -22.56
CA CYS A 220 14.32 -31.47 -21.19
C CYS A 220 14.62 -29.97 -21.07
N LEU A 221 15.34 -29.40 -22.04
CA LEU A 221 15.71 -27.97 -22.02
C LEU A 221 14.49 -27.08 -22.27
N THR A 222 13.66 -27.43 -23.24
CA THR A 222 12.42 -26.70 -23.54
C THR A 222 11.46 -26.73 -22.36
N VAL A 223 11.23 -27.90 -21.76
CA VAL A 223 10.36 -28.06 -20.59
C VAL A 223 10.90 -27.26 -19.40
N ALA A 224 12.21 -27.36 -19.12
CA ALA A 224 12.82 -26.59 -18.03
C ALA A 224 12.69 -25.07 -18.25
N ARG A 225 12.93 -24.58 -19.47
CA ARG A 225 12.77 -23.16 -19.83
C ARG A 225 11.31 -22.70 -19.67
N LYS A 226 10.34 -23.52 -20.10
CA LYS A 226 8.91 -23.22 -19.93
C LYS A 226 8.49 -23.21 -18.47
N LEU A 227 8.94 -24.16 -17.66
CA LEU A 227 8.67 -24.19 -16.22
C LEU A 227 9.24 -22.94 -15.53
N ARG A 228 10.48 -22.54 -15.86
CA ARG A 228 11.09 -21.32 -15.32
C ARG A 228 10.29 -20.06 -15.66
N ALA A 229 9.84 -19.94 -16.91
CA ALA A 229 8.99 -18.82 -17.34
C ALA A 229 7.63 -18.80 -16.61
N ILE A 230 7.02 -19.97 -16.36
CA ILE A 230 5.78 -20.08 -15.58
C ILE A 230 6.01 -19.65 -14.13
N ILE A 231 7.11 -20.07 -13.50
CA ILE A 231 7.46 -19.67 -12.13
C ILE A 231 7.59 -18.15 -12.04
N GLN A 232 8.41 -17.56 -12.91
CA GLN A 232 8.62 -16.10 -12.93
C GLN A 232 7.32 -15.33 -13.15
N SER A 233 6.50 -15.76 -14.14
CA SER A 233 5.21 -15.13 -14.40
C SER A 233 4.24 -15.27 -13.22
N THR A 234 4.27 -16.40 -12.51
CA THR A 234 3.43 -16.64 -11.34
C THR A 234 3.87 -15.79 -10.15
N GLU A 235 5.18 -15.67 -9.92
CA GLU A 235 5.75 -14.78 -8.90
C GLU A 235 5.39 -13.32 -9.17
N ASP A 236 5.54 -12.86 -10.42
CA ASP A 236 5.19 -11.50 -10.83
C ASP A 236 3.69 -11.24 -10.62
N ASN A 237 2.82 -12.19 -10.97
CA ASN A 237 1.39 -12.10 -10.71
C ASN A 237 1.07 -12.08 -9.20
N ILE A 238 1.71 -12.93 -8.40
CA ILE A 238 1.56 -12.92 -6.94
C ILE A 238 1.99 -11.57 -6.36
N ASN A 239 3.11 -11.03 -6.82
CA ASN A 239 3.61 -9.72 -6.38
C ASN A 239 2.65 -8.59 -6.78
N ALA A 240 2.09 -8.63 -7.99
CA ALA A 240 1.06 -7.70 -8.43
C ALA A 240 -0.20 -7.79 -7.57
N MET A 241 -0.68 -9.01 -7.28
CA MET A 241 -1.85 -9.24 -6.44
C MET A 241 -1.62 -8.81 -4.99
N LYS A 242 -0.43 -9.06 -4.43
CA LYS A 242 -0.03 -8.55 -3.11
C LYS A 242 -0.06 -7.04 -3.05
N LYS A 243 0.51 -6.36 -4.07
CA LYS A 243 0.47 -4.89 -4.17
C LYS A 243 -0.97 -4.38 -4.23
N LYS A 244 -1.83 -5.02 -5.03
CA LYS A 244 -3.25 -4.67 -5.13
C LYS A 244 -4.00 -4.89 -3.81
N SER A 245 -3.77 -6.03 -3.15
CA SER A 245 -4.35 -6.35 -1.84
C SER A 245 -3.93 -5.32 -0.78
N ALA A 246 -2.63 -5.02 -0.67
CA ALA A 246 -2.12 -4.02 0.28
C ALA A 246 -2.74 -2.63 0.05
N PHE A 247 -2.90 -2.22 -1.21
CA PHE A 247 -3.57 -0.97 -1.56
C PHE A 247 -5.05 -0.96 -1.12
N LEU A 248 -5.80 -2.04 -1.40
CA LEU A 248 -7.21 -2.14 -1.03
C LEU A 248 -7.40 -2.18 0.49
N THR A 249 -6.55 -2.91 1.21
CA THR A 249 -6.55 -2.90 2.69
C THR A 249 -6.29 -1.49 3.22
N GLN A 250 -5.34 -0.77 2.64
CA GLN A 250 -5.05 0.61 3.04
C GLN A 250 -6.21 1.56 2.72
N LEU A 251 -6.90 1.38 1.60
CA LEU A 251 -8.07 2.16 1.25
C LEU A 251 -9.20 1.89 2.25
N ALA A 252 -9.57 0.63 2.46
CA ALA A 252 -10.62 0.23 3.38
C ALA A 252 -10.35 0.64 4.84
N ALA A 253 -9.09 0.66 5.28
CA ALA A 253 -8.70 1.17 6.60
C ALA A 253 -8.89 2.69 6.77
N LYS A 254 -9.02 3.44 5.67
CA LYS A 254 -9.15 4.91 5.66
C LYS A 254 -10.56 5.39 5.34
N THR A 255 -11.35 4.58 4.66
CA THR A 255 -12.72 4.93 4.27
C THR A 255 -13.62 5.00 5.51
N VAL A 256 -14.45 6.03 5.59
CA VAL A 256 -15.51 6.11 6.60
C VAL A 256 -16.60 5.14 6.18
N THR A 257 -16.93 4.19 7.05
CA THR A 257 -17.98 3.20 6.79
C THR A 257 -19.36 3.86 6.86
N GLN A 258 -20.35 3.29 6.16
CA GLN A 258 -21.71 3.82 6.16
C GLN A 258 -22.31 3.96 7.58
N PRO A 259 -22.14 3.00 8.52
CA PRO A 259 -22.58 3.16 9.91
C PRO A 259 -21.95 4.37 10.63
N LEU A 260 -20.65 4.58 10.47
CA LEU A 260 -19.95 5.70 11.10
C LEU A 260 -20.37 7.04 10.49
N HIS A 261 -20.60 7.08 9.18
CA HIS A 261 -21.10 8.28 8.51
C HIS A 261 -22.52 8.64 8.96
N CYS A 262 -23.41 7.64 9.08
CA CYS A 262 -24.75 7.81 9.66
C CYS A 262 -24.68 8.43 11.05
N LEU A 263 -23.79 7.90 11.92
CA LEU A 263 -23.66 8.36 13.30
C LEU A 263 -23.27 9.84 13.36
N SER A 264 -22.22 10.23 12.63
CA SER A 264 -21.75 11.62 12.61
C SER A 264 -22.82 12.57 12.09
N LEU A 265 -23.55 12.21 11.02
CA LEU A 265 -24.61 13.05 10.47
C LEU A 265 -25.79 13.20 11.43
N LEU A 266 -26.26 12.09 12.01
CA LEU A 266 -27.40 12.09 12.94
C LEU A 266 -27.11 12.94 14.18
N LEU A 267 -25.94 12.76 14.79
CA LEU A 267 -25.51 13.55 15.94
C LEU A 267 -25.36 15.04 15.58
N ALA A 268 -24.80 15.37 14.42
CA ALA A 268 -24.67 16.75 13.98
C ALA A 268 -26.05 17.40 13.74
N THR A 269 -27.00 16.67 13.14
CA THR A 269 -28.38 17.14 12.96
C THR A 269 -29.04 17.45 14.30
N ASP A 270 -28.94 16.55 15.27
CA ASP A 270 -29.49 16.76 16.61
C ASP A 270 -28.83 17.94 17.33
N TYR A 271 -27.51 18.13 17.15
CA TYR A 271 -26.79 19.28 17.71
C TYR A 271 -27.34 20.62 17.27
N TYR A 272 -27.65 20.76 15.97
CA TYR A 272 -28.16 22.01 15.41
C TYR A 272 -29.65 22.22 15.69
N ASN A 273 -30.38 21.15 16.00
CA ASN A 273 -31.79 21.21 16.41
C ASN A 273 -31.97 21.52 17.91
N LEU A 274 -30.92 21.37 18.72
CA LEU A 274 -30.94 21.72 20.14
C LEU A 274 -31.13 23.23 20.36
N GLN A 275 -32.06 23.58 21.26
CA GLN A 275 -32.22 24.94 21.74
C GLN A 275 -30.98 25.39 22.54
N ASP A 276 -30.58 26.65 22.42
CA ASP A 276 -29.35 27.17 23.07
C ASP A 276 -29.36 27.02 24.60
N THR A 277 -30.53 27.01 25.24
CA THR A 277 -30.69 26.78 26.69
C THR A 277 -30.33 25.36 27.14
N GLN A 278 -30.29 24.39 26.22
CA GLN A 278 -29.91 23.00 26.50
C GLN A 278 -28.41 22.75 26.32
N LYS A 279 -27.68 23.71 25.76
CA LYS A 279 -26.22 23.70 25.70
C LYS A 279 -25.68 24.17 27.05
N LYS A 280 -25.63 23.26 28.03
CA LYS A 280 -25.07 23.56 29.36
C LYS A 280 -23.66 24.13 29.25
N ASP A 281 -23.43 25.25 29.92
CA ASP A 281 -22.08 25.78 30.12
C ASP A 281 -21.29 24.82 31.02
N LEU A 282 -20.09 24.46 30.58
CA LEU A 282 -19.14 23.70 31.38
C LEU A 282 -18.64 24.55 32.55
N ASP A 283 -18.41 23.89 33.70
CA ASP A 283 -17.73 24.50 34.83
C ASP A 283 -16.27 24.80 34.46
N LYS A 284 -16.03 26.03 34.00
CA LYS A 284 -14.71 26.49 33.57
C LYS A 284 -13.66 26.40 34.69
N ALA A 285 -14.07 26.39 35.96
CA ALA A 285 -13.13 26.30 37.07
C ALA A 285 -12.43 24.93 37.09
N LYS A 286 -13.17 23.84 36.83
CA LYS A 286 -12.59 22.47 36.79
C LYS A 286 -11.68 22.25 35.59
N VAL A 287 -11.98 22.88 34.46
CA VAL A 287 -11.23 22.69 33.21
C VAL A 287 -9.76 23.12 33.36
N GLU A 288 -9.47 24.07 34.23
CA GLU A 288 -8.13 24.64 34.41
C GLU A 288 -7.50 24.33 35.77
N ASP A 289 -8.16 23.52 36.62
CA ASP A 289 -7.73 23.22 37.98
C ASP A 289 -6.59 22.18 37.99
N PRO A 290 -5.33 22.56 38.25
CA PRO A 290 -4.18 21.65 38.17
C PRO A 290 -4.21 20.52 39.21
N SER A 291 -5.12 20.55 40.20
CA SER A 291 -5.29 19.47 41.18
C SER A 291 -6.09 18.27 40.66
N LEU A 292 -6.69 18.39 39.47
CA LEU A 292 -7.49 17.33 38.83
C LEU A 292 -6.65 16.49 37.83
N TYR A 293 -7.22 15.37 37.38
CA TYR A 293 -6.59 14.48 36.41
C TYR A 293 -7.02 14.87 34.99
N HIS A 294 -6.13 15.53 34.26
CA HIS A 294 -6.38 16.04 32.91
C HIS A 294 -5.92 15.09 31.81
N TYR A 295 -6.82 14.78 30.89
CA TYR A 295 -6.58 13.92 29.74
C TYR A 295 -6.73 14.73 28.45
N ALA A 296 -5.75 14.66 27.56
CA ALA A 296 -5.86 15.23 26.21
C ALA A 296 -6.17 14.14 25.19
N ILE A 297 -7.25 14.31 24.42
CA ILE A 297 -7.65 13.41 23.34
C ILE A 297 -7.90 14.25 22.09
N PHE A 298 -7.15 13.99 21.01
CA PHE A 298 -7.31 14.71 19.75
C PHE A 298 -7.82 13.74 18.68
N SER A 299 -9.07 13.92 18.22
CA SER A 299 -9.75 12.93 17.40
C SER A 299 -10.82 13.54 16.51
N ASP A 300 -10.99 12.94 15.33
CA ASP A 300 -12.11 13.15 14.40
C ASP A 300 -13.17 12.03 14.50
N ASN A 301 -13.00 11.09 15.44
CA ASN A 301 -13.82 9.90 15.56
C ASN A 301 -14.56 9.86 16.90
N VAL A 302 -15.86 10.14 16.83
CA VAL A 302 -16.76 10.18 18.00
C VAL A 302 -16.76 8.86 18.78
N LEU A 303 -16.84 7.73 18.06
CA LEU A 303 -16.99 6.41 18.67
C LEU A 303 -15.69 5.93 19.32
N ALA A 304 -14.55 6.22 18.68
CA ALA A 304 -13.24 5.92 19.23
C ALA A 304 -12.99 6.73 20.51
N THR A 305 -13.26 8.04 20.47
CA THR A 305 -13.15 8.95 21.62
C THR A 305 -14.06 8.52 22.78
N SER A 306 -15.31 8.11 22.49
CA SER A 306 -16.23 7.68 23.54
C SER A 306 -15.76 6.42 24.26
N VAL A 307 -15.16 5.46 23.54
CA VAL A 307 -14.57 4.27 24.16
C VAL A 307 -13.38 4.62 25.05
N VAL A 308 -12.52 5.57 24.66
CA VAL A 308 -11.43 6.03 25.52
C VAL A 308 -11.96 6.61 26.83
N VAL A 309 -12.94 7.51 26.75
CA VAL A 309 -13.55 8.13 27.95
C VAL A 309 -14.25 7.07 28.81
N ASN A 310 -15.12 6.25 28.22
CA ASN A 310 -15.88 5.22 28.94
C ASN A 310 -14.96 4.17 29.59
N SER A 311 -13.96 3.69 28.85
CA SER A 311 -13.01 2.70 29.39
C SER A 311 -12.16 3.29 30.51
N THR A 312 -11.76 4.55 30.42
CA THR A 312 -11.05 5.23 31.52
C THR A 312 -11.94 5.35 32.77
N LEU A 313 -13.18 5.80 32.59
CA LEU A 313 -14.11 6.01 33.70
C LEU A 313 -14.61 4.73 34.36
N THR A 314 -14.65 3.62 33.61
CA THR A 314 -15.02 2.31 34.16
C THR A 314 -14.00 1.81 35.20
N HIS A 315 -12.75 2.27 35.13
CA HIS A 315 -11.66 1.78 35.97
C HIS A 315 -11.16 2.79 37.02
N THR A 316 -11.75 4.00 37.09
CA THR A 316 -11.39 4.98 38.13
C THR A 316 -12.33 4.92 39.33
N ALA A 317 -11.77 5.20 40.52
CA ALA A 317 -12.52 5.26 41.77
C ALA A 317 -13.23 6.61 42.00
N GLU A 318 -12.67 7.72 41.50
CA GLU A 318 -13.16 9.09 41.76
C GLU A 318 -13.48 9.85 40.45
N PRO A 319 -14.50 9.44 39.67
CA PRO A 319 -14.81 10.03 38.35
C PRO A 319 -14.91 11.56 38.31
N GLU A 320 -15.35 12.20 39.40
CA GLU A 320 -15.47 13.66 39.51
C GLU A 320 -14.14 14.43 39.45
N LYS A 321 -13.01 13.74 39.64
CA LYS A 321 -11.66 14.31 39.53
C LYS A 321 -11.08 14.21 38.12
N HIS A 322 -11.78 13.57 37.18
CA HIS A 322 -11.27 13.36 35.82
C HIS A 322 -11.84 14.41 34.86
N VAL A 323 -10.93 15.05 34.11
CA VAL A 323 -11.23 16.07 33.12
C VAL A 323 -10.68 15.64 31.77
N PHE A 324 -11.56 15.39 30.81
CA PHE A 324 -11.19 15.03 29.45
C PHE A 324 -11.32 16.25 28.55
N HIS A 325 -10.22 16.62 27.91
CA HIS A 325 -10.18 17.64 26.88
C HIS A 325 -10.13 16.98 25.51
N VAL A 326 -11.25 17.02 24.81
CA VAL A 326 -11.42 16.48 23.47
C VAL A 326 -11.30 17.61 22.47
N VAL A 327 -10.25 17.60 21.65
CA VAL A 327 -10.13 18.53 20.52
C VAL A 327 -10.46 17.81 19.24
N THR A 328 -11.36 18.39 18.45
CA THR A 328 -11.82 17.85 17.17
C THR A 328 -11.79 18.94 16.10
N ASP A 329 -11.86 18.53 14.83
CA ASP A 329 -12.04 19.46 13.73
C ASP A 329 -13.46 20.03 13.66
N LYS A 330 -13.63 21.10 12.88
CA LYS A 330 -14.90 21.77 12.66
C LYS A 330 -15.99 20.86 12.07
N LEU A 331 -15.62 19.87 11.27
CA LEU A 331 -16.58 18.97 10.62
C LEU A 331 -17.21 18.00 11.63
N ASN A 332 -16.42 17.56 12.62
CA ASN A 332 -16.83 16.60 13.63
C ASN A 332 -17.27 17.25 14.94
N PHE A 333 -17.02 18.55 15.13
CA PHE A 333 -17.34 19.28 16.36
C PHE A 333 -18.79 19.12 16.83
N ALA A 334 -19.77 19.36 15.94
CA ALA A 334 -21.19 19.23 16.28
C ALA A 334 -21.54 17.81 16.75
N ALA A 335 -21.08 16.80 16.02
CA ALA A 335 -21.33 15.40 16.33
C ALA A 335 -20.67 14.98 17.66
N MET A 336 -19.40 15.35 17.85
CA MET A 336 -18.64 15.08 19.08
C MET A 336 -19.30 15.74 20.30
N LYS A 337 -19.71 17.01 20.16
CA LYS A 337 -20.39 17.75 21.23
C LYS A 337 -21.73 17.10 21.57
N MET A 338 -22.54 16.76 20.57
CA MET A 338 -23.82 16.09 20.77
C MET A 338 -23.68 14.75 21.47
N TRP A 339 -22.67 13.94 21.08
CA TRP A 339 -22.44 12.65 21.70
C TRP A 339 -22.27 12.77 23.22
N PHE A 340 -21.41 13.69 23.67
CA PHE A 340 -21.17 13.89 25.09
C PHE A 340 -22.30 14.63 25.81
N LEU A 341 -23.20 15.33 25.09
CA LEU A 341 -24.45 15.86 25.67
C LEU A 341 -25.48 14.75 25.88
N ALA A 342 -25.65 13.85 24.91
CA ALA A 342 -26.60 12.74 24.99
C ALA A 342 -26.12 11.59 25.90
N ASN A 343 -24.81 11.38 25.97
CA ASN A 343 -24.17 10.28 26.71
C ASN A 343 -23.26 10.85 27.80
N LEU A 344 -23.84 11.70 28.65
CA LEU A 344 -23.08 12.40 29.69
C LEU A 344 -22.44 11.38 30.65
N PRO A 345 -21.11 11.31 30.75
CA PRO A 345 -20.48 10.40 31.69
C PRO A 345 -20.83 10.80 33.12
N PRO A 346 -21.10 9.84 34.02
CA PRO A 346 -21.46 10.16 35.39
C PRO A 346 -20.29 10.85 36.11
N LYS A 347 -20.52 12.10 36.54
CA LYS A 347 -19.66 12.94 37.40
C LYS A 347 -18.35 13.47 36.78
N ALA A 348 -17.83 12.87 35.71
CA ALA A 348 -16.63 13.35 35.03
C ALA A 348 -16.87 14.59 34.18
N THR A 349 -15.82 15.39 33.96
CA THR A 349 -15.88 16.59 33.10
C THR A 349 -15.37 16.24 31.71
N VAL A 350 -16.17 16.48 30.66
CA VAL A 350 -15.73 16.34 29.26
C VAL A 350 -15.89 17.66 28.53
N GLN A 351 -14.78 18.31 28.23
CA GLN A 351 -14.71 19.49 27.39
C GLN A 351 -14.49 19.06 25.95
N VAL A 352 -15.31 19.58 25.03
CA VAL A 352 -15.12 19.40 23.58
C VAL A 352 -14.82 20.77 22.98
N GLU A 353 -13.70 20.88 22.28
CA GLU A 353 -13.18 22.10 21.67
C GLU A 353 -12.99 21.90 20.17
N ASN A 354 -13.19 22.98 19.40
CA ASN A 354 -12.91 23.00 17.98
C ASN A 354 -11.49 23.54 17.75
N ILE A 355 -10.69 22.81 16.98
CA ILE A 355 -9.33 23.23 16.61
C ILE A 355 -9.29 24.61 15.93
N ASP A 356 -10.34 24.97 15.18
CA ASP A 356 -10.42 26.24 14.46
C ASP A 356 -10.56 27.46 15.40
N ASP A 357 -10.93 27.23 16.67
CA ASP A 357 -11.06 28.30 17.67
C ASP A 357 -9.69 28.70 18.27
N PHE A 358 -8.63 27.91 18.01
CA PHE A 358 -7.28 28.21 18.47
C PHE A 358 -6.62 29.30 17.63
N LYS A 359 -6.76 30.55 18.06
CA LYS A 359 -6.23 31.73 17.35
C LYS A 359 -4.72 31.69 17.10
N TRP A 360 -3.96 31.03 17.98
CA TRP A 360 -2.50 30.85 17.82
C TRP A 360 -2.15 29.81 16.76
N LEU A 361 -3.08 28.92 16.39
CA LEU A 361 -2.86 27.85 15.43
C LEU A 361 -3.02 28.38 14.00
N ASN A 362 -1.95 28.97 13.48
CA ASN A 362 -1.90 29.50 12.11
C ASN A 362 -0.52 29.21 11.47
N SER A 363 -0.38 29.45 10.17
CA SER A 363 0.84 29.14 9.43
C SER A 363 2.05 30.02 9.77
N SER A 364 1.85 31.13 10.49
CA SER A 364 2.98 31.94 10.98
C SER A 364 3.72 31.24 12.13
N TYR A 365 2.98 30.54 12.98
CA TYR A 365 3.53 29.85 14.15
C TYR A 365 3.71 28.34 13.92
N CYS A 366 2.76 27.67 13.28
CA CYS A 366 2.80 26.23 13.09
C CYS A 366 3.51 25.84 11.79
N VAL A 367 4.69 25.22 11.93
CA VAL A 367 5.52 24.78 10.80
C VAL A 367 4.79 23.82 9.87
N VAL A 368 3.99 22.89 10.40
CA VAL A 368 3.27 21.90 9.59
C VAL A 368 2.16 22.55 8.77
N LEU A 369 1.42 23.51 9.34
CA LEU A 369 0.43 24.29 8.58
C LEU A 369 1.10 25.07 7.44
N ARG A 370 2.23 25.72 7.72
CA ARG A 370 3.00 26.42 6.69
C ARG A 370 3.46 25.48 5.56
N GLN A 371 3.95 24.30 5.92
CA GLN A 371 4.34 23.28 4.95
C GLN A 371 3.13 22.82 4.13
N LEU A 372 1.97 22.60 4.76
CA LEU A 372 0.73 22.19 4.09
C LEU A 372 0.20 23.22 3.10
N GLU A 373 0.38 24.49 3.38
CA GLU A 373 -0.03 25.58 2.48
C GLU A 373 0.85 25.66 1.23
N SER A 374 2.09 25.16 1.29
CA SER A 374 3.05 25.20 0.19
C SER A 374 2.61 24.38 -1.04
N ALA A 375 2.84 24.94 -2.24
CA ALA A 375 2.49 24.28 -3.50
C ALA A 375 3.23 22.94 -3.70
N ARG A 376 4.49 22.85 -3.24
CA ARG A 376 5.32 21.65 -3.33
C ARG A 376 4.76 20.49 -2.51
N MET A 377 4.29 20.77 -1.29
CA MET A 377 3.66 19.76 -0.43
C MET A 377 2.26 19.39 -0.92
N LYS A 378 1.51 20.37 -1.44
CA LYS A 378 0.23 20.08 -2.08
C LYS A 378 0.40 19.11 -3.26
N ASP A 379 1.45 19.31 -4.06
CA ASP A 379 1.79 18.41 -5.16
C ASP A 379 2.24 17.02 -4.67
N TYR A 380 3.08 16.95 -3.63
CA TYR A 380 3.59 15.69 -3.10
C TYR A 380 2.47 14.79 -2.52
N TYR A 381 1.54 15.38 -1.77
CA TYR A 381 0.48 14.66 -1.06
C TYR A 381 -0.82 14.50 -1.87
N PHE A 382 -1.22 15.51 -2.66
CA PHE A 382 -2.53 15.54 -3.32
C PHE A 382 -2.48 15.38 -4.85
N LYS A 383 -1.31 15.48 -5.51
CA LYS A 383 -1.24 15.23 -6.96
C LYS A 383 -1.23 13.72 -7.25
N ALA A 384 -2.43 13.21 -7.47
CA ALA A 384 -2.64 11.91 -8.08
C ALA A 384 -2.23 12.00 -9.56
N ASN A 385 -1.02 11.55 -9.91
CA ASN A 385 -0.83 11.05 -11.27
C ASN A 385 -1.63 9.74 -11.40
N LEU A 386 -2.92 9.89 -11.72
CA LEU A 386 -3.73 8.85 -12.33
C LEU A 386 -2.94 8.32 -13.53
N SER A 387 -2.61 7.02 -13.54
CA SER A 387 -2.37 6.18 -14.73
C SER A 387 -0.98 5.91 -15.34
N SER A 388 0.18 6.38 -14.84
CA SER A 388 1.46 6.03 -15.55
C SER A 388 2.68 5.62 -14.74
N SER A 389 2.60 5.40 -13.43
CA SER A 389 3.77 4.98 -12.64
C SER A 389 3.51 3.77 -11.75
N LEU A 390 3.17 2.65 -12.37
CA LEU A 390 3.39 1.33 -11.76
C LEU A 390 4.88 0.92 -11.77
N SER A 391 5.74 1.71 -12.43
CA SER A 391 7.19 1.49 -12.55
C SER A 391 8.04 2.26 -11.52
N VAL A 392 7.55 3.35 -10.91
CA VAL A 392 8.28 4.03 -9.82
C VAL A 392 7.67 3.63 -8.48
N GLY A 393 8.16 2.52 -7.93
CA GLY A 393 8.08 2.14 -6.52
C GLY A 393 6.72 2.28 -5.83
N ALA A 394 6.03 1.15 -5.65
CA ALA A 394 4.83 1.01 -4.81
C ALA A 394 5.02 1.54 -3.36
N ASP A 395 6.28 1.76 -2.95
CA ASP A 395 6.61 2.41 -1.70
C ASP A 395 5.83 3.72 -1.57
N ASN A 396 5.90 4.66 -2.53
CA ASN A 396 5.41 6.03 -2.39
C ASN A 396 3.88 6.19 -2.16
N LEU A 397 3.06 5.15 -2.35
CA LEU A 397 1.61 5.24 -2.16
C LEU A 397 1.21 5.21 -0.67
N LYS A 398 2.00 4.54 0.18
CA LYS A 398 1.85 4.64 1.65
C LYS A 398 2.05 6.08 2.14
N TYR A 399 2.85 6.86 1.39
CA TYR A 399 3.39 8.17 1.74
C TYR A 399 2.52 9.36 1.31
N ARG A 400 1.35 9.11 0.72
CA ARG A 400 0.40 10.15 0.30
C ARG A 400 -0.89 10.19 1.13
N ASN A 401 -0.81 9.92 2.43
CA ASN A 401 -1.99 9.93 3.31
C ASN A 401 -2.18 11.30 3.97
N PRO A 402 -3.28 12.04 3.68
CA PRO A 402 -3.57 13.31 4.32
C PRO A 402 -3.72 13.21 5.85
N LYS A 403 -4.04 12.03 6.41
CA LYS A 403 -4.10 11.86 7.88
C LYS A 403 -2.76 12.12 8.58
N TYR A 404 -1.62 11.90 7.92
CA TYR A 404 -0.31 12.27 8.46
C TYR A 404 -0.05 13.77 8.51
N LEU A 405 -0.94 14.54 7.88
CA LEU A 405 -0.96 15.99 7.87
C LEU A 405 -2.17 16.52 8.63
N SER A 406 -2.96 15.65 9.26
CA SER A 406 -4.05 16.08 10.12
C SER A 406 -3.46 16.91 11.25
N MET A 407 -3.94 18.15 11.37
CA MET A 407 -3.48 19.04 12.42
C MET A 407 -3.82 18.51 13.81
N LEU A 408 -4.88 17.72 13.96
CA LEU A 408 -5.20 17.02 15.20
C LEU A 408 -4.04 16.12 15.67
N ASN A 409 -3.34 15.46 14.75
CA ASN A 409 -2.17 14.65 15.09
C ASN A 409 -0.96 15.49 15.51
N HIS A 410 -0.84 16.72 14.99
CA HIS A 410 0.28 17.60 15.32
C HIS A 410 0.03 18.49 16.54
N LEU A 411 -1.22 18.64 17.00
CA LEU A 411 -1.55 19.35 18.24
C LEU A 411 -0.85 18.76 19.47
N ARG A 412 -0.47 17.48 19.45
CA ARG A 412 0.30 16.86 20.54
C ARG A 412 1.63 17.55 20.82
N PHE A 413 2.19 18.27 19.85
CA PHE A 413 3.42 19.06 20.01
C PHE A 413 3.16 20.48 20.52
N TYR A 414 1.90 20.83 20.78
CA TYR A 414 1.47 22.14 21.24
C TYR A 414 0.63 22.06 22.53
N LEU A 415 0.80 20.99 23.31
CA LEU A 415 0.03 20.79 24.55
C LEU A 415 0.14 21.98 25.52
N PRO A 416 1.30 22.65 25.70
CA PRO A 416 1.37 23.85 26.54
C PRO A 416 0.60 25.05 25.98
N GLU A 417 0.46 25.19 24.66
CA GLU A 417 -0.30 26.27 24.01
C GLU A 417 -1.80 26.01 24.08
N VAL A 418 -2.21 24.73 24.01
CA VAL A 418 -3.60 24.32 24.22
C VAL A 418 -3.99 24.48 25.70
N TYR A 419 -3.12 24.05 26.63
CA TYR A 419 -3.41 24.04 28.07
C TYR A 419 -2.34 24.78 28.90
N PRO A 420 -2.27 26.13 28.81
CA PRO A 420 -1.19 26.92 29.40
C PRO A 420 -1.16 26.92 30.93
N LYS A 421 -2.31 26.66 31.58
CA LYS A 421 -2.44 26.67 33.05
C LYS A 421 -2.15 25.32 33.70
N LEU A 422 -2.09 24.23 32.92
CA LEU A 422 -1.86 22.90 33.43
C LEU A 422 -0.36 22.62 33.58
N GLU A 423 -0.03 21.79 34.58
CA GLU A 423 1.36 21.40 34.89
C GLU A 423 1.72 20.02 34.35
N LYS A 424 0.78 19.07 34.39
CA LYS A 424 0.91 17.73 33.82
C LYS A 424 -0.36 17.36 33.08
N ILE A 425 -0.24 16.55 32.04
CA ILE A 425 -1.38 16.06 31.28
C ILE A 425 -1.09 14.65 30.74
N LEU A 426 -2.10 13.78 30.76
CA LEU A 426 -2.00 12.48 30.12
C LEU A 426 -2.60 12.55 28.71
N PHE A 427 -1.77 12.38 27.69
CA PHE A 427 -2.22 12.30 26.32
C PHE A 427 -2.66 10.87 25.99
N LEU A 428 -3.84 10.73 25.38
CA LEU A 428 -4.40 9.45 24.93
C LEU A 428 -4.78 9.56 23.44
N ASP A 429 -4.31 8.63 22.61
CA ASP A 429 -4.84 8.51 21.24
C ASP A 429 -6.27 7.90 21.31
N ASP A 430 -7.07 8.11 20.26
CA ASP A 430 -8.47 7.65 20.21
C ASP A 430 -8.63 6.14 19.97
N ASP A 431 -7.56 5.47 19.55
CA ASP A 431 -7.52 4.05 19.21
C ASP A 431 -6.98 3.19 20.35
N ILE A 432 -7.19 3.61 21.60
CA ILE A 432 -6.81 2.88 22.81
C ILE A 432 -8.02 2.42 23.62
N VAL A 433 -7.78 1.46 24.50
CA VAL A 433 -8.72 1.03 25.54
C VAL A 433 -7.98 1.00 26.86
N VAL A 434 -8.56 1.63 27.88
CA VAL A 434 -8.07 1.60 29.25
C VAL A 434 -8.69 0.40 29.98
N GLN A 435 -7.86 -0.37 30.69
CA GLN A 435 -8.24 -1.57 31.44
C GLN A 435 -7.91 -1.48 32.94
N LYS A 436 -7.19 -0.43 33.37
CA LYS A 436 -6.79 -0.21 34.76
C LYS A 436 -6.78 1.29 35.08
N ASP A 437 -6.83 1.60 36.38
CA ASP A 437 -6.72 2.98 36.84
C ASP A 437 -5.39 3.63 36.40
N LEU A 438 -5.49 4.81 35.79
CA LEU A 438 -4.36 5.59 35.27
C LEU A 438 -3.90 6.68 36.25
N THR A 439 -4.65 6.95 37.33
CA THR A 439 -4.28 7.97 38.32
C THR A 439 -2.86 7.82 38.89
N PRO A 440 -2.27 6.62 39.07
CA PRO A 440 -0.91 6.51 39.60
C PRO A 440 0.16 7.15 38.70
N LEU A 441 -0.11 7.37 37.41
CA LEU A 441 0.83 8.02 36.49
C LEU A 441 1.17 9.47 36.89
N TRP A 442 0.25 10.21 37.54
CA TRP A 442 0.52 11.58 37.98
C TRP A 442 1.59 11.66 39.07
N SER A 443 1.69 10.59 39.87
CA SER A 443 2.64 10.47 40.98
C SER A 443 4.01 9.95 40.54
N VAL A 444 4.19 9.58 39.26
CA VAL A 444 5.49 9.13 38.76
C VAL A 444 6.47 10.30 38.74
N ASP A 445 7.63 10.11 39.37
CA ASP A 445 8.78 11.00 39.25
C ASP A 445 9.49 10.74 37.91
N MET A 446 9.30 11.65 36.96
CA MET A 446 9.93 11.59 35.64
C MET A 446 11.37 12.12 35.63
N LYS A 447 11.97 12.41 36.80
CA LYS A 447 13.38 12.81 36.95
C LYS A 447 13.78 14.03 36.10
N GLY A 448 12.86 14.99 35.98
CA GLY A 448 13.05 16.20 35.16
C GLY A 448 12.91 16.00 33.65
N MET A 449 12.53 14.79 33.20
CA MET A 449 12.18 14.54 31.79
C MET A 449 10.75 14.99 31.48
N VAL A 450 10.50 15.31 30.22
CA VAL A 450 9.25 15.94 29.78
C VAL A 450 8.18 14.90 29.43
N ASN A 451 8.58 13.77 28.86
CA ASN A 451 7.67 12.73 28.37
C ASN A 451 7.84 11.43 29.19
N GLY A 452 6.77 10.87 29.74
CA GLY A 452 6.72 9.51 30.26
C GLY A 452 6.05 8.62 29.23
N ALA A 453 6.79 7.66 28.67
CA ALA A 453 6.30 6.76 27.63
C ALA A 453 6.81 5.34 27.80
N VAL A 454 6.06 4.36 27.29
CA VAL A 454 6.55 2.98 27.23
C VAL A 454 7.46 2.81 26.01
N GLU A 455 8.66 2.30 26.27
CA GLU A 455 9.62 1.90 25.25
C GLU A 455 9.12 0.68 24.46
N THR A 456 9.23 0.76 23.13
CA THR A 456 8.71 -0.25 22.20
C THR A 456 9.80 -1.12 21.57
N CYS A 457 11.07 -0.83 21.84
CA CYS A 457 12.15 -1.62 21.27
C CYS A 457 12.14 -3.06 21.80
N LYS A 458 12.30 -3.99 20.85
CA LYS A 458 12.77 -5.37 21.07
C LYS A 458 14.13 -5.49 20.38
N GLU A 459 14.81 -6.63 20.45
CA GLU A 459 16.19 -6.85 19.95
C GLU A 459 16.59 -5.96 18.76
N SER A 460 15.94 -6.12 17.61
CA SER A 460 16.18 -5.37 16.35
C SER A 460 14.99 -4.55 15.82
N PHE A 461 13.90 -4.42 16.59
CA PHE A 461 12.67 -3.77 16.16
C PHE A 461 12.45 -2.45 16.92
N HIS A 462 11.89 -1.44 16.25
CA HIS A 462 11.49 -0.15 16.81
C HIS A 462 12.64 0.69 17.42
N ARG A 463 13.83 0.64 16.82
CA ARG A 463 14.94 1.57 17.11
C ARG A 463 14.91 2.78 16.17
N PHE A 464 15.68 3.81 16.50
CA PHE A 464 15.71 5.07 15.74
C PHE A 464 16.10 4.87 14.26
N ASP A 465 16.96 3.90 13.95
CA ASP A 465 17.37 3.53 12.58
C ASP A 465 16.19 3.16 11.64
N LYS A 466 15.07 2.69 12.21
CA LYS A 466 13.86 2.36 11.44
C LYS A 466 12.99 3.58 11.12
N TYR A 467 13.19 4.69 11.83
CA TYR A 467 12.35 5.88 11.73
C TYR A 467 13.04 7.06 11.07
N LEU A 468 14.36 7.17 11.24
CA LEU A 468 15.17 8.30 10.81
C LEU A 468 16.19 7.89 9.74
N ASN A 469 16.55 8.84 8.88
CA ASN A 469 17.55 8.63 7.84
C ASN A 469 18.97 8.86 8.37
N PHE A 470 19.60 7.82 8.91
CA PHE A 470 20.98 7.87 9.42
C PHE A 470 22.06 8.03 8.35
N SER A 471 21.71 7.98 7.07
CA SER A 471 22.62 8.39 6.00
C SER A 471 22.76 9.93 5.90
N ASN A 472 21.92 10.68 6.60
CA ASN A 472 21.97 12.14 6.62
C ASN A 472 22.82 12.65 7.81
N PRO A 473 23.82 13.52 7.59
CA PRO A 473 24.63 14.13 8.65
C PRO A 473 23.86 14.75 9.79
N LYS A 474 22.77 15.45 9.49
CA LYS A 474 21.94 16.09 10.52
C LYS A 474 21.35 15.07 11.51
N ILE A 475 21.16 13.82 11.09
CA ILE A 475 20.65 12.75 11.96
C ILE A 475 21.78 12.03 12.68
N TYR A 476 22.78 11.49 11.97
CA TYR A 476 23.80 10.66 12.63
C TYR A 476 24.69 11.45 13.60
N GLU A 477 24.81 12.77 13.43
CA GLU A 477 25.59 13.64 14.34
C GLU A 477 24.85 13.96 15.64
N ASN A 478 23.51 13.85 15.66
CA ASN A 478 22.67 14.28 16.79
C ASN A 478 21.99 13.14 17.53
N PHE A 479 21.85 11.95 16.92
CA PHE A 479 21.09 10.84 17.48
C PHE A 479 21.88 9.52 17.42
N ASP A 480 21.62 8.62 18.36
CA ASP A 480 22.08 7.24 18.30
C ASP A 480 21.10 6.40 17.47
N SER A 481 21.62 5.67 16.48
CA SER A 481 20.82 4.74 15.67
C SER A 481 20.23 3.60 16.48
N ASN A 482 20.90 3.22 17.56
CA ASN A 482 20.47 2.17 18.47
C ASN A 482 19.53 2.66 19.57
N ALA A 483 19.24 3.96 19.66
CA ALA A 483 18.32 4.47 20.66
C ALA A 483 16.96 3.77 20.56
N CYS A 484 16.37 3.47 21.72
CA CYS A 484 15.09 2.80 21.82
C CYS A 484 13.95 3.76 21.42
N GLY A 485 13.11 3.36 20.48
CA GLY A 485 11.89 4.09 20.17
C GLY A 485 10.79 3.82 21.21
N TRP A 486 9.99 4.82 21.52
CA TRP A 486 8.73 4.72 22.24
C TRP A 486 7.57 4.97 21.26
N ALA A 487 6.32 4.89 21.73
CA ALA A 487 5.16 5.18 20.91
C ALA A 487 4.27 6.25 21.54
N PHE A 488 3.61 7.01 20.68
CA PHE A 488 2.44 7.75 21.12
C PHE A 488 1.27 6.80 21.36
N GLY A 489 0.32 7.21 22.20
CA GLY A 489 -0.94 6.50 22.45
C GLY A 489 -1.36 6.57 23.89
N MET A 490 -0.38 6.55 24.79
CA MET A 490 -0.53 6.93 26.18
C MET A 490 0.81 7.51 26.65
N ASN A 491 0.82 8.82 26.91
CA ASN A 491 2.03 9.55 27.27
C ASN A 491 1.72 10.53 28.38
N MET A 492 2.52 10.51 29.44
CA MET A 492 2.46 11.53 30.50
C MET A 492 3.37 12.68 30.11
N PHE A 493 2.87 13.90 30.03
CA PHE A 493 3.68 15.07 29.73
C PHE A 493 3.76 16.02 30.92
N ASP A 494 4.98 16.40 31.31
CA ASP A 494 5.21 17.51 32.24
C ASP A 494 5.28 18.82 31.45
N LEU A 495 4.19 19.57 31.49
CA LEU A 495 4.05 20.82 30.76
C LEU A 495 4.89 21.94 31.36
N ARG A 496 5.32 21.84 32.62
CA ARG A 496 6.25 22.82 33.21
C ARG A 496 7.65 22.65 32.65
N GLU A 497 8.17 21.42 32.67
CA GLU A 497 9.47 21.14 32.06
C GLU A 497 9.43 21.34 30.54
N TRP A 498 8.30 21.03 29.89
CA TRP A 498 8.10 21.33 28.47
C TRP A 498 8.31 22.82 28.16
N ARG A 499 7.65 23.71 28.91
CA ARG A 499 7.78 25.16 28.72
C ARG A 499 9.18 25.66 29.06
N LYS A 500 9.76 25.17 30.15
CA LYS A 500 11.11 25.57 30.62
C LYS A 500 12.20 25.21 29.62
N GLN A 501 12.07 24.09 28.91
CA GLN A 501 13.04 23.58 27.95
C GLN A 501 12.68 23.91 26.48
N ASP A 502 11.61 24.68 26.25
CA ASP A 502 11.09 25.05 24.92
C ASP A 502 10.98 23.87 23.94
N ILE A 503 10.32 22.81 24.37
CA ILE A 503 10.19 21.60 23.55
C ILE A 503 9.39 21.86 22.25
N THR A 504 8.44 22.79 22.28
CA THR A 504 7.73 23.24 21.06
C THR A 504 8.71 23.88 20.07
N GLY A 505 9.68 24.68 20.54
CA GLY A 505 10.75 25.24 19.72
C GLY A 505 11.68 24.17 19.13
N ILE A 506 12.03 23.14 19.89
CA ILE A 506 12.81 21.98 19.38
C ILE A 506 12.04 21.28 18.25
N TYR A 507 10.75 21.04 18.46
CA TYR A 507 9.89 20.45 17.42
C TYR A 507 9.85 21.31 16.15
N HIS A 508 9.70 22.63 16.28
CA HIS A 508 9.74 23.56 15.15
C HIS A 508 11.07 23.50 14.39
N HIS A 509 12.19 23.50 15.11
CA HIS A 509 13.52 23.43 14.53
C HIS A 509 13.67 22.21 13.62
N TRP A 510 13.36 21.02 14.13
CA TRP A 510 13.50 19.78 13.36
C TRP A 510 12.49 19.69 12.21
N GLN A 511 11.26 20.16 12.40
CA GLN A 511 10.29 20.18 11.30
C GLN A 511 10.71 21.11 10.16
N ASN A 512 11.33 22.26 10.46
CA ASN A 512 11.89 23.15 9.46
C ASN A 512 13.03 22.49 8.69
N LEU A 513 13.93 21.77 9.38
CA LEU A 513 15.02 21.05 8.74
C LEU A 513 14.55 19.87 7.86
N ASN A 514 13.36 19.33 8.11
CA ASN A 514 12.76 18.23 7.34
C ASN A 514 11.70 18.69 6.31
N GLU A 515 11.74 19.94 5.85
CA GLU A 515 10.80 20.43 4.82
C GLU A 515 10.86 19.61 3.52
N ASP A 516 12.05 19.12 3.15
CA ASP A 516 12.29 18.30 1.96
C ASP A 516 12.07 16.79 2.16
N ARG A 517 11.70 16.36 3.38
CA ARG A 517 11.46 14.96 3.78
C ARG A 517 12.71 14.05 3.69
N THR A 518 13.90 14.64 3.80
CA THR A 518 15.16 13.87 3.76
C THR A 518 15.56 13.29 5.12
N LEU A 519 15.09 13.85 6.23
CA LEU A 519 15.43 13.37 7.59
C LEU A 519 14.52 12.22 8.04
N TRP A 520 13.22 12.34 7.79
CA TRP A 520 12.24 11.27 7.91
C TRP A 520 11.09 11.51 6.92
N LYS A 521 10.37 10.44 6.58
CA LYS A 521 9.38 10.49 5.50
C LYS A 521 7.97 10.86 5.96
N LEU A 522 7.45 10.28 7.05
CA LEU A 522 6.03 10.39 7.43
C LEU A 522 5.77 10.27 8.93
N GLY A 523 4.58 10.72 9.31
CA GLY A 523 3.99 10.47 10.61
C GLY A 523 4.47 11.44 11.69
N SER A 524 3.79 11.39 12.83
CA SER A 524 4.14 12.17 14.01
C SER A 524 5.17 11.47 14.91
N LEU A 525 5.35 10.15 14.79
CA LEU A 525 6.28 9.43 15.65
C LEU A 525 7.75 9.83 15.43
N PRO A 526 8.30 9.83 14.19
CA PRO A 526 9.69 10.27 13.99
C PRO A 526 10.01 11.67 14.54
N PRO A 527 9.20 12.73 14.29
CA PRO A 527 9.46 14.02 14.92
C PRO A 527 9.26 13.98 16.45
N GLY A 528 8.39 13.12 16.98
CA GLY A 528 8.30 12.84 18.42
C GLY A 528 9.61 12.30 18.99
N LEU A 529 10.14 11.22 18.42
CA LEU A 529 11.38 10.60 18.86
C LEU A 529 12.55 11.59 18.89
N ILE A 530 12.68 12.41 17.85
CA ILE A 530 13.70 13.45 17.75
C ILE A 530 13.47 14.57 18.79
N THR A 531 12.24 15.04 18.95
CA THR A 531 11.91 16.17 19.84
C THR A 531 12.16 15.83 21.30
N PHE A 532 11.87 14.59 21.71
CA PHE A 532 12.01 14.14 23.10
C PHE A 532 13.25 13.25 23.32
N TYR A 533 14.24 13.32 22.44
CA TYR A 533 15.47 12.55 22.58
C TYR A 533 16.20 12.95 23.87
N ASN A 534 16.58 11.97 24.70
CA ASN A 534 17.09 12.16 26.07
C ASN A 534 16.15 12.91 27.05
N LEU A 535 14.87 13.08 26.68
CA LEU A 535 13.84 13.76 27.48
C LEU A 535 12.61 12.87 27.72
N THR A 536 12.78 11.55 27.56
CA THR A 536 11.72 10.55 27.76
C THR A 536 12.05 9.61 28.91
N PHE A 537 11.21 9.60 29.95
CA PHE A 537 11.24 8.64 31.04
C PHE A 537 10.60 7.31 30.61
N PRO A 538 11.31 6.18 30.70
CA PRO A 538 10.77 4.88 30.31
C PRO A 538 9.79 4.35 31.37
N LEU A 539 8.51 4.29 31.01
CA LEU A 539 7.46 3.68 31.84
C LEU A 539 7.53 2.15 31.75
N GLN A 540 7.02 1.48 32.78
CA GLN A 540 6.91 0.01 32.78
C GLN A 540 6.04 -0.48 31.63
N ARG A 541 6.43 -1.59 30.98
CA ARG A 541 5.74 -2.14 29.80
C ARG A 541 4.25 -2.46 30.01
N SER A 542 3.85 -2.79 31.23
CA SER A 542 2.44 -3.05 31.56
C SER A 542 1.55 -1.81 31.46
N TRP A 543 2.11 -0.60 31.36
CA TRP A 543 1.30 0.60 31.21
C TRP A 543 0.65 0.73 29.82
N HIS A 544 1.34 0.30 28.77
CA HIS A 544 0.91 0.50 27.38
C HIS A 544 1.36 -0.65 26.49
N VAL A 545 0.42 -1.49 26.06
CA VAL A 545 0.65 -2.60 25.13
C VAL A 545 0.13 -2.25 23.75
N LEU A 546 1.00 -2.39 22.75
CA LEU A 546 0.74 -2.05 21.35
C LEU A 546 0.53 -3.30 20.49
N GLY A 547 -0.03 -3.09 19.30
CA GLY A 547 -0.06 -4.06 18.22
C GLY A 547 -1.45 -4.60 17.89
N LEU A 548 -2.50 -4.21 18.63
CA LEU A 548 -3.84 -4.79 18.41
C LEU A 548 -4.42 -4.41 17.04
N GLY A 549 -3.87 -3.38 16.38
CA GLY A 549 -4.25 -2.95 15.04
C GLY A 549 -3.38 -3.50 13.91
N TYR A 550 -2.43 -4.42 14.15
CA TYR A 550 -1.65 -5.10 13.09
C TYR A 550 -1.06 -6.47 13.42
N ASP A 551 -0.91 -6.84 14.69
CA ASP A 551 -0.23 -8.06 15.14
C ASP A 551 -1.23 -9.12 15.63
N PRO A 552 -1.54 -10.15 14.82
CA PRO A 552 -2.44 -11.23 15.21
C PRO A 552 -1.78 -12.24 16.16
N ALA A 553 -0.54 -12.05 16.62
CA ALA A 553 0.20 -13.00 17.46
C ALA A 553 0.58 -12.43 18.85
N LEU A 554 -0.04 -11.33 19.28
CA LEU A 554 0.17 -10.80 20.63
C LEU A 554 -0.20 -11.80 21.73
N ASN A 555 0.61 -11.79 22.79
CA ASN A 555 0.40 -12.61 23.98
C ASN A 555 -0.83 -12.12 24.74
N LYS A 556 -1.82 -13.00 24.92
CA LYS A 556 -3.06 -12.68 25.63
C LYS A 556 -2.80 -12.23 27.07
N THR A 557 -1.86 -12.85 27.78
CA THR A 557 -1.52 -12.48 29.16
C THR A 557 -0.90 -11.08 29.25
N GLU A 558 -0.16 -10.63 28.23
CA GLU A 558 0.34 -9.26 28.17
C GLU A 558 -0.81 -8.27 27.96
N ILE A 559 -1.76 -8.60 27.08
CA ILE A 559 -2.97 -7.78 26.85
C ILE A 559 -3.80 -7.67 28.14
N ASP A 560 -4.11 -8.80 28.79
CA ASP A 560 -4.95 -8.84 30.00
C ASP A 560 -4.31 -8.07 31.18
N ASN A 561 -2.98 -8.05 31.26
CA ASN A 561 -2.25 -7.35 32.31
C ASN A 561 -1.96 -5.88 32.01
N ALA A 562 -2.21 -5.41 30.79
CA ALA A 562 -1.92 -4.03 30.39
C ALA A 562 -2.91 -3.03 31.02
N ALA A 563 -2.43 -1.86 31.42
CA ALA A 563 -3.29 -0.74 31.82
C ALA A 563 -3.97 -0.10 30.60
N VAL A 564 -3.24 0.01 29.49
CA VAL A 564 -3.76 0.50 28.20
C VAL A 564 -3.38 -0.46 27.09
N VAL A 565 -4.35 -0.80 26.24
CA VAL A 565 -4.12 -1.58 25.00
C VAL A 565 -4.39 -0.70 23.79
N HIS A 566 -3.52 -0.78 22.79
CA HIS A 566 -3.51 0.14 21.65
C HIS A 566 -3.74 -0.58 20.33
N TYR A 567 -4.79 -0.17 19.61
CA TYR A 567 -5.10 -0.59 18.25
C TYR A 567 -4.31 0.20 17.20
N ASN A 568 -3.04 0.50 17.48
CA ASN A 568 -2.17 1.15 16.52
C ASN A 568 -2.01 0.26 15.28
N GLY A 569 -2.05 0.86 14.09
CA GLY A 569 -2.10 0.14 12.82
C GLY A 569 -3.40 0.39 12.03
N ASN A 570 -3.65 -0.45 11.03
CA ASN A 570 -4.76 -0.27 10.08
C ASN A 570 -6.03 -1.03 10.48
N TYR A 571 -5.92 -2.08 11.30
CA TYR A 571 -7.01 -2.98 11.64
C TYR A 571 -7.77 -2.47 12.87
N LYS A 572 -8.44 -1.32 12.72
CA LYS A 572 -9.16 -0.65 13.81
C LYS A 572 -10.41 -1.42 14.24
N PRO A 573 -10.80 -1.40 15.53
CA PRO A 573 -11.88 -2.22 16.07
C PRO A 573 -13.28 -1.83 15.57
N TRP A 574 -13.45 -0.59 15.09
CA TRP A 574 -14.69 -0.08 14.48
C TRP A 574 -14.77 -0.34 12.96
N LEU A 575 -13.84 -1.10 12.39
CA LEU A 575 -13.83 -1.48 10.98
C LEU A 575 -14.07 -2.99 10.83
N ASP A 576 -14.63 -3.41 9.70
CA ASP A 576 -14.83 -4.84 9.39
C ASP A 576 -13.51 -5.60 9.25
N LEU A 577 -12.42 -4.87 8.98
CA LEU A 577 -11.08 -5.42 8.91
C LEU A 577 -10.50 -5.81 10.28
N ALA A 578 -11.11 -5.38 11.40
CA ALA A 578 -10.59 -5.61 12.75
C ALA A 578 -10.15 -7.06 12.97
N ILE A 579 -9.03 -7.24 13.68
CA ILE A 579 -8.59 -8.57 14.11
C ILE A 579 -9.64 -9.12 15.08
N SER A 580 -10.39 -10.15 14.66
CA SER A 580 -11.63 -10.58 15.33
C SER A 580 -11.43 -10.90 16.81
N LYS A 581 -10.30 -11.52 17.18
CA LYS A 581 -10.00 -11.87 18.58
C LYS A 581 -9.78 -10.68 19.51
N TYR A 582 -9.44 -9.50 18.99
CA TYR A 582 -9.22 -8.30 19.81
C TYR A 582 -10.44 -7.39 19.87
N LYS A 583 -11.42 -7.56 18.96
CA LYS A 583 -12.60 -6.68 18.86
C LYS A 583 -13.36 -6.53 20.18
N SER A 584 -13.42 -7.61 20.97
CA SER A 584 -14.16 -7.67 22.24
C SER A 584 -13.59 -6.79 23.37
N TYR A 585 -12.30 -6.42 23.33
CA TYR A 585 -11.74 -5.49 24.31
C TYR A 585 -12.25 -4.07 24.07
N TRP A 586 -12.59 -3.71 22.82
CA TRP A 586 -13.10 -2.39 22.48
C TRP A 586 -14.64 -2.35 22.50
N SER A 587 -15.32 -3.34 21.90
CA SER A 587 -16.78 -3.31 21.73
C SER A 587 -17.56 -3.37 23.04
N ARG A 588 -16.96 -3.86 24.14
CA ARG A 588 -17.61 -3.93 25.46
C ARG A 588 -17.92 -2.57 26.08
N TYR A 589 -17.28 -1.50 25.60
CA TYR A 589 -17.53 -0.13 26.07
C TYR A 589 -18.55 0.62 25.23
N LEU A 590 -19.14 -0.07 24.24
CA LEU A 590 -20.28 0.43 23.50
C LEU A 590 -21.58 -0.07 24.14
N THR A 591 -22.49 0.85 24.43
CA THR A 591 -23.81 0.54 25.00
C THR A 591 -24.78 0.06 23.91
N SER A 592 -25.20 -1.20 24.00
CA SER A 592 -26.10 -1.84 23.02
C SER A 592 -27.49 -1.19 22.95
N ASP A 593 -27.91 -0.49 24.01
CA ASP A 593 -29.17 0.25 24.15
C ASP A 593 -29.08 1.70 23.65
N ASN A 594 -27.91 2.15 23.17
CA ASN A 594 -27.75 3.50 22.67
C ASN A 594 -28.55 3.71 21.37
N PRO A 595 -29.48 4.69 21.33
CA PRO A 595 -30.37 4.88 20.19
C PRO A 595 -29.63 5.24 18.90
N TYR A 596 -28.54 6.00 18.99
CA TYR A 596 -27.72 6.35 17.83
C TYR A 596 -27.01 5.12 17.24
N LEU A 597 -26.44 4.28 18.11
CA LEU A 597 -25.71 3.08 17.68
C LEU A 597 -26.65 2.03 17.05
N GLN A 598 -27.87 1.89 17.59
CA GLN A 598 -28.91 1.03 17.03
C GLN A 598 -29.40 1.55 15.67
N HIS A 599 -29.73 2.85 15.58
CA HIS A 599 -30.23 3.46 14.36
C HIS A 599 -29.23 3.32 13.20
N CYS A 600 -27.95 3.55 13.48
CA CYS A 600 -26.89 3.45 12.49
C CYS A 600 -26.29 2.05 12.33
N LYS A 601 -26.85 1.02 13.00
CA LYS A 601 -26.43 -0.39 12.89
C LYS A 601 -24.93 -0.62 13.17
N ILE A 602 -24.39 0.07 14.18
CA ILE A 602 -22.97 -0.05 14.56
C ILE A 602 -22.72 -1.31 15.39
N ILE A 603 -23.66 -1.68 16.24
CA ILE A 603 -23.65 -2.91 17.03
C ILE A 603 -24.78 -3.78 16.48
N GLN A 604 -24.44 -4.97 15.98
CA GLN A 604 -25.39 -6.00 15.57
C GLN A 604 -25.09 -7.28 16.34
#